data_AF-A0A229RAW3-F1
#
_entry.id   AF-A0A229RAW3-F1
#
_cell.length_a   1.000
_cell.length_b   1.000
_cell.length_c   1.000
_cell.angle_alpha   90.00
_cell.angle_beta   90.00
_cell.angle_gamma   90.00
#
_symmetry.space_group_name_H-M   'P 1'
#
loop_
_entity.id
_entity.type
_entity.pdbx_description
1 polymer ?
#
loop_
_entity_poly.entity_id
_entity_poly.type
_entity_poly.pdbx_seq_one_letter_code
_entity_poly.pdbx_strand_id
1 'polypeptide(L)' 'MTVRVTSDVHIGHRKVAEIRGFASVDEHDDHPAADWRAGLRPGDQAGVHGDVVVSMLNRALSVLADLSGGFGTGVGT' A
#
# COMPACT_ATOMS: atom_id res chain seq x y z
N MET A 1 -19.31 5.27 -5.25
CA MET A 1 -18.63 4.00 -5.01
C MET A 1 -17.90 3.62 -6.28
N THR A 2 -16.57 3.66 -6.24
CA THR A 2 -15.69 3.22 -7.31
C THR A 2 -14.77 2.12 -6.78
N VAL A 3 -14.16 1.34 -7.70
CA VAL A 3 -13.18 0.31 -7.36
C VAL A 3 -11.83 0.75 -7.91
N ARG A 4 -10.82 0.84 -7.05
CA ARG A 4 -9.42 1.08 -7.44
C ARG A 4 -8.59 -0.15 -7.17
N VAL A 5 -7.83 -0.55 -8.17
CA VAL A 5 -6.94 -1.72 -8.09
C VAL A 5 -5.53 -1.35 -8.51
N THR A 6 -4.55 -1.97 -7.87
CA THR A 6 -3.15 -1.99 -8.32
C THR A 6 -2.60 -3.41 -8.16
N SER A 7 -1.38 -3.64 -8.63
CA SER A 7 -0.65 -4.89 -8.46
C SER A 7 0.83 -4.61 -8.24
N ASP A 8 1.56 -5.62 -7.76
CA ASP A 8 3.03 -5.63 -7.77
C ASP A 8 3.66 -4.43 -7.04
N VAL A 9 3.12 -4.08 -5.88
CA VAL A 9 3.61 -2.96 -5.08
C VAL A 9 4.98 -3.24 -4.48
N HIS A 10 5.38 -4.51 -4.31
CA HIS A 10 6.70 -4.95 -3.84
C HIS A 10 7.21 -4.17 -2.61
N ILE A 11 6.38 -4.02 -1.58
CA ILE A 11 6.72 -3.26 -0.38
C ILE A 11 7.99 -3.83 0.27
N GLY A 12 8.93 -2.94 0.61
CA GLY A 12 10.19 -3.30 1.24
C GLY A 12 11.24 -3.88 0.27
N HIS A 13 10.95 -3.99 -1.02
CA HIS A 13 11.81 -4.71 -1.95
C HIS A 13 12.90 -3.82 -2.58
N ARG A 14 14.08 -3.79 -1.94
CA ARG A 14 15.23 -2.99 -2.36
C ARG A 14 15.57 -3.07 -3.85
N LYS A 15 15.58 -4.28 -4.43
CA LYS A 15 15.95 -4.43 -5.84
C LYS A 15 14.92 -3.82 -6.78
N VAL A 16 13.63 -3.91 -6.45
CA VAL A 16 12.57 -3.28 -7.25
C VAL A 16 12.58 -1.76 -7.07
N ALA A 17 12.82 -1.26 -5.86
CA ALA A 17 12.99 0.18 -5.62
C ALA A 17 14.11 0.78 -6.50
N GLU A 18 15.27 0.11 -6.56
CA GLU A 18 16.40 0.49 -7.42
C GLU A 18 16.04 0.45 -8.91
N ILE A 19 15.41 -0.64 -9.37
CA ILE A 19 14.99 -0.79 -10.78
C ILE A 19 13.99 0.31 -11.18
N ARG A 20 13.10 0.69 -10.27
CA ARG A 20 12.10 1.75 -10.47
C ARG A 20 12.66 3.16 -10.29
N GLY A 21 13.94 3.29 -9.91
CA GLY A 21 14.65 4.57 -9.83
C GLY A 21 14.40 5.37 -8.54
N PHE A 22 13.87 4.75 -7.49
CA PHE A 22 13.71 5.41 -6.19
C PHE A 22 15.05 5.50 -5.46
N ALA A 23 15.27 6.59 -4.72
CA ALA A 23 16.51 6.78 -3.95
C ALA A 23 16.56 5.89 -2.70
N SER A 24 15.40 5.41 -2.24
CA SER A 24 15.28 4.52 -1.08
C SER A 24 14.07 3.59 -1.18
N VAL A 25 14.07 2.54 -0.34
CA VAL A 25 12.91 1.67 -0.16
C VAL A 25 11.74 2.42 0.50
N ASP A 26 12.03 3.36 1.40
CA ASP A 26 11.00 4.21 2.02
C ASP A 26 10.26 5.04 0.98
N GLU A 27 11.01 5.73 0.10
CA GLU A 27 10.42 6.52 -0.98
C GLU A 27 9.59 5.67 -1.94
N HIS A 28 10.09 4.49 -2.30
CA HIS A 28 9.36 3.52 -3.13
C HIS A 28 8.05 3.08 -2.48
N ASP A 29 8.06 2.77 -1.19
CA ASP A 29 6.88 2.28 -0.47
C ASP A 29 5.85 3.40 -0.21
N ASP A 30 6.32 4.64 -0.02
CA ASP A 30 5.49 5.83 0.19
C ASP A 30 4.78 6.28 -1.08
N HIS A 31 5.39 6.08 -2.24
CA HIS A 31 4.84 6.51 -3.53
C HIS A 31 3.44 5.91 -3.85
N PRO A 32 3.25 4.57 -3.88
CA PRO A 32 1.93 3.99 -4.10
C PRO A 32 0.99 4.36 -2.96
N ALA A 33 1.49 4.51 -1.72
CA ALA A 33 0.66 4.90 -0.60
C ALA A 33 0.10 6.32 -0.73
N ALA A 34 0.91 7.26 -1.22
CA ALA A 34 0.51 8.65 -1.44
C ALA A 34 -0.52 8.78 -2.57
N ASP A 35 -0.30 8.11 -3.71
CA ASP A 35 -1.24 8.11 -4.84
C ASP A 35 -2.61 7.55 -4.43
N TRP A 36 -2.59 6.47 -3.65
CA TRP A 36 -3.79 5.84 -3.11
C TRP A 36 -4.59 6.77 -2.19
N ARG A 37 -3.91 7.43 -1.24
CA ARG A 37 -4.53 8.38 -0.30
C ARG A 37 -5.13 9.59 -1.04
N ALA A 38 -4.48 10.07 -2.10
CA ALA A 38 -5.00 11.16 -2.91
C ALA A 38 -6.25 10.77 -3.73
N GLY A 39 -6.38 9.48 -4.05
CA GLY A 39 -7.39 8.98 -4.98
C GLY A 39 -8.65 8.37 -4.37
N LEU A 40 -8.56 7.81 -3.16
CA LEU A 40 -9.69 7.16 -2.50
C LEU A 40 -10.62 8.15 -1.79
N ARG A 41 -11.93 7.87 -1.87
CA ARG A 41 -12.98 8.56 -1.10
C ARG A 41 -13.72 7.59 -0.18
N PRO A 42 -14.40 8.08 0.86
CA PRO A 42 -15.28 7.23 1.67
C PRO A 42 -16.27 6.45 0.80
N GLY A 43 -16.32 5.13 1.00
CA GLY A 43 -17.18 4.22 0.24
C GLY A 43 -16.61 3.74 -1.10
N ASP A 44 -15.36 4.06 -1.42
CA ASP A 44 -14.62 3.37 -2.49
C ASP A 44 -14.05 2.03 -1.99
N GLN A 45 -13.82 1.10 -2.91
CA GLN A 45 -13.15 -0.16 -2.65
C GLN A 45 -11.74 -0.13 -3.23
N ALA A 46 -10.80 -0.73 -2.50
CA ALA A 46 -9.39 -0.72 -2.82
C ALA A 46 -8.84 -2.15 -2.81
N GLY A 47 -8.09 -2.54 -3.85
CA GLY A 47 -7.54 -3.89 -3.98
C GLY A 47 -6.11 -3.91 -4.50
N VAL A 48 -5.24 -4.70 -3.87
CA VAL A 48 -3.88 -4.96 -4.36
C VAL A 48 -3.80 -6.43 -4.81
N HIS A 49 -3.53 -6.66 -6.09
CA HIS A 49 -3.61 -7.96 -6.71
C HIS A 49 -2.22 -8.48 -7.10
N GLY A 50 -1.57 -9.19 -6.17
CA GLY A 50 -0.28 -9.84 -6.41
C GLY A 50 0.93 -9.06 -5.90
N ASP A 51 2.01 -9.78 -5.64
CA ASP A 51 3.35 -9.30 -5.28
C ASP A 51 3.38 -8.10 -4.31
N VAL A 52 2.66 -8.28 -3.21
CA VAL A 52 2.52 -7.27 -2.15
C VAL A 52 3.83 -7.07 -1.39
N VAL A 53 4.47 -8.16 -0.98
CA VAL A 53 5.66 -8.15 -0.13
C VAL A 53 6.47 -9.42 -0.32
N VAL A 54 7.80 -9.31 -0.29
CA VAL A 54 8.71 -10.46 -0.38
C VAL A 54 9.12 -10.97 1.00
N SER A 55 9.57 -10.09 1.91
CA SER A 55 10.10 -10.51 3.21
C SER A 55 9.79 -9.57 4.38
N MET A 56 9.23 -8.37 4.13
CA MET A 56 8.97 -7.36 5.16
C MET A 56 7.49 -7.27 5.54
N LEU A 57 6.89 -8.39 5.97
CA LEU A 57 5.44 -8.49 6.19
C LEU A 57 4.90 -7.41 7.13
N ASN A 58 5.55 -7.15 8.27
CA ASN A 58 5.10 -6.13 9.23
C ASN A 58 5.08 -4.73 8.62
N ARG A 59 6.06 -4.41 7.77
CA ARG A 59 6.14 -3.14 7.06
C ARG A 59 5.04 -3.04 6.00
N ALA A 60 4.82 -4.10 5.23
CA ALA A 60 3.72 -4.17 4.28
C ALA A 60 2.35 -4.00 4.96
N LEU A 61 2.15 -4.63 6.11
CA LEU A 61 0.93 -4.43 6.90
C LEU A 61 0.80 -2.98 7.38
N SER A 62 1.88 -2.34 7.82
CA SER A 62 1.85 -0.92 8.22
C SER A 62 1.44 -0.02 7.05
N VAL A 63 2.03 -0.22 5.87
CA VAL A 63 1.69 0.56 4.67
C VAL A 63 0.25 0.29 4.25
N LEU A 64 -0.19 -0.97 4.21
CA LEU A 64 -1.56 -1.34 3.82
C LEU A 64 -2.63 -0.89 4.83
N ALA A 65 -2.32 -0.88 6.12
CA ALA A 65 -3.23 -0.39 7.16
C ALA A 65 -3.57 1.09 6.91
N ASP A 66 -2.57 1.90 6.54
CA ASP A 66 -2.78 3.30 6.17
C ASP A 66 -3.62 3.47 4.90
N LEU A 67 -3.59 2.49 3.99
CA LEU A 67 -4.31 2.54 2.71
C LEU A 67 -5.80 2.21 2.82
N SER A 68 -6.20 1.55 3.90
CA SER A 68 -7.57 1.08 4.12
C SER A 68 -8.56 2.17 4.55
N GLY A 69 -8.14 3.43 4.67
CA GLY A 69 -9.01 4.51 5.14
C GLY A 69 -9.32 4.43 6.65
N GLY A 70 -8.37 3.90 7.43
CA GLY A 70 -8.55 3.59 8.83
C GLY A 70 -9.29 2.26 9.00
N PHE A 71 -8.54 1.21 9.35
CA PHE A 71 -9.13 0.09 10.08
C PHE A 71 -9.68 0.65 11.39
N GLY A 72 -10.97 1.00 11.41
CA GLY A 72 -11.72 0.97 12.64
C GLY A 72 -11.58 -0.45 13.19
N THR A 73 -10.77 -0.64 14.21
CA THR A 73 -10.88 -1.80 15.10
C THR A 73 -12.21 -1.66 15.83
N GLY A 74 -13.31 -1.85 15.11
CA GLY A 74 -14.64 -2.03 15.66
C GLY A 74 -14.72 -3.41 16.31
N VAL A 75 -13.92 -3.62 17.36
CA VAL A 75 -14.31 -4.55 18.42
C VAL A 75 -15.34 -3.77 19.22
N GLY A 76 -16.62 -3.96 18.86
CA GLY A 76 -17.72 -3.51 19.69
C GLY A 76 -17.62 -4.18 21.06
N THR A 77 -17.52 -3.36 22.10
CA THR A 77 -18.00 -3.68 23.44
C THR A 77 -19.35 -3.02 23.63
#